data_AF-V7AY96-F1
#
_entry.id   AF-V7AY96-F1
#
_cell.length_a   1.000
_cell.length_b   1.000
_cell.length_c   1.000
_cell.angle_alpha   90.00
_cell.angle_beta   90.00
_cell.angle_gamma   90.00
#
_symmetry.space_group_name_H-M   'P 1'
#
loop_
_entity.id
_entity.type
_entity.pdbx_description
1 polymer ?
#
loop_
_entity_poly.entity_id
_entity_poly.type
_entity_poly.pdbx_seq_one_letter_code
_entity_poly.pdbx_strand_id
1 'polypeptide(L)'
;VITENTPNYKAAGKMLEEKRRNLFWTPCATYCINQMLEDFLKIRSVEECMEKGQKITKLIYNQIWLLNLMKSEFTEGQELLKPAATRFASSFATLQSLLDHRVGLRRMFLSNKWILSRFSSSNEGKEVEKIVLNVTFWKKMQYVRKSIDPIMQVLKKLYSGESLSMPYIYNDMHRAKLAIKSVHGDDARKYEPFWKVIDSHWNSLFCHPLYLAAYFLNPSYRYRQDFVPHSEVVRGLNECIVRLESDNMRRISASMQIAHYNSAQDDFGTELAISTRTGLEPAAWWQQHGISCLELQRIAVRILSQTCSSFACEHDWSIYDQIHCKRQNRISQKKLNDVIYVHYNLRLRECQLRKRSRDSKLSSVDSVLQAHLLDDWIIDANIQSSDVDKNILFGAELDDEYENDSIDYDGGGARSLKGSLELVTMADLAVGSPDVDHAMDAATDDESDLNYFDDDLSE
;
A
#
# COMPACT_ATOMS: atom_id res chain seq x y z
N VAL A 1 4.35 18.66 0.26
CA VAL A 1 3.08 18.32 0.93
C VAL A 1 2.45 17.20 0.16
N ILE A 2 2.08 16.12 0.83
CA ILE A 2 1.54 14.92 0.19
C ILE A 2 0.12 14.72 0.71
N THR A 3 -0.83 14.59 -0.20
CA THR A 3 -2.24 14.36 0.11
C THR A 3 -2.85 13.45 -0.94
N GLU A 4 -4.09 13.03 -0.74
CA GLU A 4 -4.89 12.37 -1.77
C GLU A 4 -4.99 13.21 -3.06
N ASN A 5 -5.22 12.53 -4.18
CA ASN A 5 -5.26 13.12 -5.52
C ASN A 5 -6.67 13.62 -5.91
N THR A 6 -7.46 14.08 -4.94
CA THR A 6 -8.84 14.56 -5.15
C THR A 6 -8.84 16.00 -5.70
N PRO A 7 -9.92 16.45 -6.37
CA PRO A 7 -10.03 17.81 -6.90
C PRO A 7 -9.81 18.91 -5.85
N ASN A 8 -10.33 18.70 -4.63
CA ASN A 8 -10.21 19.67 -3.53
C ASN A 8 -8.75 19.81 -3.08
N TYR A 9 -8.05 18.70 -2.85
CA TYR A 9 -6.65 18.73 -2.46
C TYR A 9 -5.73 19.22 -3.60
N LYS A 10 -6.05 18.92 -4.86
CA LYS A 10 -5.36 19.51 -6.02
C LYS A 10 -5.47 21.04 -6.03
N ALA A 11 -6.68 21.57 -5.82
CA ALA A 11 -6.92 23.01 -5.79
C ALA A 11 -6.16 23.67 -4.63
N ALA A 12 -6.29 23.12 -3.41
CA ALA A 12 -5.57 23.61 -2.24
C ALA A 12 -4.05 23.51 -2.40
N GLY A 13 -3.56 22.42 -3.01
CA GLY A 13 -2.16 22.21 -3.35
C GLY A 13 -1.60 23.29 -4.26
N LYS A 14 -2.33 23.65 -5.33
CA LYS A 14 -1.95 24.75 -6.24
C LYS A 14 -1.88 26.09 -5.51
N MET A 15 -2.90 26.42 -4.70
CA MET A 15 -2.89 27.65 -3.90
C MET A 15 -1.69 27.70 -2.94
N LEU A 16 -1.31 26.55 -2.38
CA LEU A 16 -0.16 26.45 -1.50
C LEU A 16 1.16 26.67 -2.25
N GLU A 17 1.33 26.10 -3.44
CA GLU A 17 2.51 26.30 -4.28
C GLU A 17 2.64 27.75 -4.77
N GLU A 18 1.52 28.42 -5.06
CA GLU A 18 1.50 29.85 -5.42
C GLU A 18 1.99 30.73 -4.26
N LYS A 19 1.53 30.45 -3.04
CA LYS A 19 1.92 31.18 -1.82
C LYS A 19 3.33 30.84 -1.36
N ARG A 20 3.78 29.60 -1.57
CA ARG A 20 5.09 29.07 -1.15
C ARG A 20 5.81 28.43 -2.34
N ARG A 21 6.45 29.29 -3.15
CA ARG A 21 7.10 28.91 -4.42
C ARG A 21 8.18 27.82 -4.31
N ASN A 22 8.76 27.62 -3.13
CA ASN A 22 9.82 26.62 -2.90
C ASN A 22 9.29 25.27 -2.37
N LEU A 23 7.98 25.04 -2.49
CA LEU A 23 7.29 23.85 -2.01
C LEU A 23 6.66 23.12 -3.19
N PHE A 24 6.56 21.80 -3.06
CA PHE A 24 5.76 20.96 -3.94
C PHE A 24 4.52 20.46 -3.20
N TRP A 25 3.36 20.54 -3.84
CA TRP A 25 2.26 19.65 -3.55
C TRP A 25 2.39 18.41 -4.43
N THR A 26 2.18 17.21 -3.88
CA THR A 26 2.40 15.96 -4.61
C THR A 26 1.31 14.96 -4.26
N PRO A 27 0.71 14.29 -5.25
CA PRO A 27 -0.27 13.25 -4.96
C PRO A 27 0.36 12.05 -4.25
N CYS A 28 -0.36 11.53 -3.27
CA CYS A 28 -0.02 10.31 -2.53
C CYS A 28 -0.01 9.09 -3.47
N ALA A 29 1.13 8.41 -3.55
CA ALA A 29 1.29 7.23 -4.39
C ALA A 29 0.38 6.08 -3.95
N THR A 30 0.26 5.86 -2.64
CA THR A 30 -0.60 4.80 -2.08
C THR A 30 -2.06 5.01 -2.46
N TYR A 31 -2.56 6.25 -2.32
CA TYR A 31 -3.91 6.63 -2.72
C TYR A 31 -4.13 6.38 -4.21
N CYS A 32 -3.22 6.82 -5.05
CA CYS A 32 -3.33 6.65 -6.50
C CYS A 32 -3.22 5.19 -6.95
N ILE A 33 -2.36 4.37 -6.33
CA ILE A 33 -2.32 2.92 -6.62
C ILE A 33 -3.61 2.26 -6.16
N ASN A 34 -4.17 2.68 -5.01
CA ASN A 34 -5.48 2.19 -4.57
C ASN A 34 -6.58 2.55 -5.57
N GLN A 35 -6.55 3.74 -6.17
CA GLN A 35 -7.48 4.13 -7.24
C GLN A 35 -7.26 3.32 -8.53
N MET A 36 -6.00 2.96 -8.87
CA MET A 36 -5.74 2.02 -9.97
C MET A 36 -6.36 0.65 -9.71
N LEU A 37 -6.27 0.14 -8.47
CA LEU A 37 -6.90 -1.13 -8.09
C LEU A 37 -8.43 -1.05 -8.22
N GLU A 38 -9.04 0.07 -7.85
CA GLU A 38 -10.47 0.31 -8.08
C GLU A 38 -10.81 0.26 -9.58
N ASP A 39 -10.02 0.94 -10.42
CA ASP A 39 -10.27 0.97 -11.86
C ASP A 39 -10.01 -0.38 -12.54
N PHE A 40 -9.14 -1.24 -11.98
CA PHE A 40 -9.03 -2.62 -12.45
C PHE A 40 -10.31 -3.42 -12.23
N LEU A 41 -11.12 -3.11 -11.22
CA LEU A 41 -12.41 -3.79 -11.02
C LEU A 41 -13.38 -3.55 -12.18
N LYS A 42 -13.20 -2.46 -12.94
CA LYS A 42 -14.02 -2.11 -14.12
C LYS A 42 -13.63 -2.90 -15.37
N ILE A 43 -12.56 -3.68 -15.32
CA ILE A 43 -12.19 -4.59 -16.42
C ILE A 43 -13.12 -5.80 -16.37
N ARG A 44 -13.87 -6.07 -17.44
CA ARG A 44 -14.89 -7.13 -17.52
C ARG A 44 -14.44 -8.49 -16.94
N SER A 45 -13.22 -8.93 -17.26
CA SER A 45 -12.69 -10.20 -16.74
C SER A 45 -12.45 -10.19 -15.22
N VAL A 46 -12.09 -9.02 -14.67
CA VAL A 46 -11.87 -8.81 -13.24
C VAL A 46 -13.21 -8.73 -12.52
N GLU A 47 -14.14 -7.92 -13.03
CA GLU A 47 -15.50 -7.78 -12.52
C GLU A 47 -16.19 -9.15 -12.38
N GLU A 48 -16.19 -9.96 -13.43
CA GLU A 48 -16.79 -11.29 -13.41
C GLU A 48 -16.14 -12.22 -12.37
N CYS A 49 -14.82 -12.14 -12.20
CA CYS A 49 -14.13 -12.91 -11.16
C CYS A 49 -14.51 -12.45 -9.75
N MET A 50 -14.67 -11.14 -9.56
CA MET A 50 -15.08 -10.55 -8.27
C MET A 50 -16.51 -10.94 -7.91
N GLU A 51 -17.46 -10.77 -8.83
CA GLU A 51 -18.86 -11.13 -8.59
C GLU A 51 -19.02 -12.61 -8.24
N LYS A 52 -18.39 -13.50 -9.01
CA LYS A 52 -18.42 -14.94 -8.76
C LYS A 52 -17.70 -15.32 -7.46
N GLY A 53 -16.57 -14.67 -7.17
CA GLY A 53 -15.85 -14.84 -5.92
C GLY A 53 -16.70 -14.44 -4.70
N GLN A 54 -17.38 -13.29 -4.78
CA GLN A 54 -18.28 -12.82 -3.74
C GLN A 54 -19.46 -13.76 -3.52
N LYS A 55 -20.04 -14.35 -4.57
CA LYS A 55 -21.09 -15.38 -4.42
C LYS A 55 -20.60 -16.60 -3.63
N ILE A 56 -19.38 -17.06 -3.89
CA ILE A 56 -18.76 -18.18 -3.15
C ILE A 56 -18.62 -17.80 -1.67
N THR A 57 -18.03 -16.64 -1.37
CA THR A 57 -17.78 -16.24 0.03
C THR A 57 -19.07 -15.96 0.77
N LYS A 58 -20.04 -15.27 0.17
CA LYS A 58 -21.33 -14.99 0.81
C LYS A 58 -22.05 -16.28 1.20
N LEU A 59 -22.11 -17.27 0.30
CA LEU A 59 -22.73 -18.55 0.63
C LEU A 59 -22.06 -19.24 1.82
N ILE A 60 -20.72 -19.26 1.84
CA ILE A 60 -19.94 -19.92 2.89
C ILE A 60 -20.05 -19.18 4.22
N TYR A 61 -19.81 -17.86 4.23
CA TYR A 61 -19.72 -17.06 5.45
C TYR A 61 -21.08 -16.74 6.07
N ASN A 62 -22.17 -16.72 5.28
CA ASN A 62 -23.52 -16.52 5.81
C ASN A 62 -24.10 -17.79 6.45
N GLN A 63 -23.42 -18.94 6.32
CA GLN A 63 -23.85 -20.21 6.89
C GLN A 63 -22.77 -20.77 7.81
N ILE A 64 -22.99 -20.71 9.12
CA ILE A 64 -22.04 -21.19 10.15
C ILE A 64 -21.60 -22.64 9.88
N TRP A 65 -22.52 -23.49 9.42
CA TRP A 65 -22.20 -24.88 9.07
C TRP A 65 -21.23 -24.99 7.90
N LEU A 66 -21.42 -24.23 6.82
CA LEU A 66 -20.51 -24.25 5.65
C LEU A 66 -19.15 -23.66 6.00
N LEU A 67 -19.12 -22.57 6.76
CA LEU A 67 -17.88 -21.96 7.23
C LEU A 67 -17.06 -22.95 8.08
N ASN A 68 -17.71 -23.63 9.02
CA ASN A 68 -17.04 -24.62 9.86
C ASN A 68 -16.59 -25.82 9.04
N LEU A 69 -17.43 -26.35 8.15
CA LEU A 69 -17.09 -27.47 7.26
C LEU A 69 -15.85 -27.15 6.42
N MET A 70 -15.86 -25.98 5.77
CA MET A 70 -14.74 -25.49 4.97
C MET A 70 -13.45 -25.44 5.81
N LYS A 71 -13.50 -24.77 6.96
CA LYS A 71 -12.34 -24.61 7.83
C LYS A 71 -11.81 -25.93 8.36
N SER A 72 -12.68 -26.78 8.89
CA SER A 72 -12.24 -27.99 9.59
C SER A 72 -11.71 -29.07 8.65
N GLU A 73 -12.23 -29.15 7.43
CA GLU A 73 -11.99 -30.31 6.54
C GLU A 73 -11.32 -29.97 5.21
N PHE A 74 -11.37 -28.70 4.76
CA PHE A 74 -10.97 -28.36 3.39
C PHE A 74 -9.93 -27.23 3.28
N THR A 75 -9.76 -26.41 4.32
CA THR A 75 -8.78 -25.30 4.34
C THR A 75 -7.83 -25.34 5.55
N GLU A 76 -7.79 -26.43 6.31
CA GLU A 76 -6.86 -26.59 7.47
C GLU A 76 -6.95 -25.44 8.48
N GLY A 77 -8.18 -24.95 8.71
CA GLY A 77 -8.47 -23.83 9.60
C GLY A 77 -8.26 -22.45 8.99
N GLN A 78 -7.80 -22.34 7.74
CA GLN A 78 -7.55 -21.05 7.10
C GLN A 78 -8.82 -20.34 6.63
N GLU A 79 -8.81 -19.01 6.76
CA GLU A 79 -9.83 -18.09 6.22
C GLU A 79 -9.63 -17.84 4.72
N LEU A 80 -10.75 -17.74 3.98
CA LEU A 80 -10.74 -17.28 2.60
C LEU A 80 -10.57 -15.76 2.53
N LEU A 81 -11.24 -15.02 3.40
CA LEU A 81 -11.16 -13.57 3.43
C LEU A 81 -9.80 -13.11 3.95
N LYS A 82 -9.10 -12.29 3.17
CA LYS A 82 -7.76 -11.79 3.51
C LYS A 82 -7.78 -10.26 3.56
N PRO A 83 -7.85 -9.68 4.77
CA PRO A 83 -7.67 -8.25 4.93
C PRO A 83 -6.28 -7.83 4.46
N ALA A 84 -6.24 -6.73 3.73
CA ALA A 84 -5.01 -6.06 3.31
C ALA A 84 -5.09 -4.58 3.69
N ALA A 85 -4.15 -3.78 3.20
CA ALA A 85 -4.01 -2.40 3.65
C ALA A 85 -5.13 -1.45 3.17
N THR A 86 -5.89 -1.83 2.13
CA THR A 86 -7.04 -1.07 1.63
C THR A 86 -8.19 -2.01 1.27
N ARG A 87 -9.40 -1.47 1.07
CA ARG A 87 -10.57 -2.26 0.64
C ARG A 87 -10.29 -2.98 -0.68
N PHE A 88 -9.78 -2.27 -1.69
CA PHE A 88 -9.50 -2.85 -3.00
C PHE A 88 -8.36 -3.87 -2.95
N ALA A 89 -7.30 -3.59 -2.18
CA ALA A 89 -6.24 -4.57 -1.95
C ALA A 89 -6.78 -5.82 -1.23
N SER A 90 -7.72 -5.67 -0.30
CA SER A 90 -8.36 -6.78 0.43
C SER A 90 -9.20 -7.64 -0.51
N SER A 91 -9.91 -7.03 -1.46
CA SER A 91 -10.64 -7.75 -2.51
C SER A 91 -9.70 -8.61 -3.36
N PHE A 92 -8.57 -8.07 -3.84
CA PHE A 92 -7.61 -8.86 -4.61
C PHE A 92 -6.87 -9.92 -3.79
N ALA A 93 -6.56 -9.64 -2.52
CA ALA A 93 -5.99 -10.62 -1.60
C ALA A 93 -6.97 -11.78 -1.32
N THR A 94 -8.26 -11.48 -1.20
CA THR A 94 -9.32 -12.49 -1.04
C THR A 94 -9.50 -13.32 -2.31
N LEU A 95 -9.43 -12.69 -3.48
CA LEU A 95 -9.45 -13.39 -4.77
C LEU A 95 -8.27 -14.38 -4.90
N GLN A 96 -7.06 -13.96 -4.50
CA GLN A 96 -5.88 -14.81 -4.45
C GLN A 96 -6.10 -16.00 -3.50
N SER A 97 -6.63 -15.74 -2.29
CA SER A 97 -6.93 -16.77 -1.30
C SER A 97 -7.96 -17.79 -1.79
N LEU A 98 -9.00 -17.36 -2.53
CA LEU A 98 -9.95 -18.27 -3.18
C LEU A 98 -9.26 -19.20 -4.17
N LEU A 99 -8.33 -18.67 -4.98
CA LEU A 99 -7.58 -19.47 -5.94
C LEU A 99 -6.63 -20.46 -5.25
N ASP A 100 -5.97 -20.04 -4.18
CA ASP A 100 -5.07 -20.91 -3.40
C ASP A 100 -5.83 -22.09 -2.79
N HIS A 101 -7.05 -21.84 -2.32
CA HIS A 101 -7.92 -22.87 -1.75
C HIS A 101 -8.80 -23.59 -2.79
N ARG A 102 -8.59 -23.38 -4.11
CA ARG A 102 -9.45 -23.94 -5.18
C ARG A 102 -9.65 -25.45 -5.06
N VAL A 103 -8.61 -26.20 -4.72
CA VAL A 103 -8.66 -27.67 -4.63
C VAL A 103 -9.48 -28.09 -3.41
N GLY A 104 -9.29 -27.43 -2.27
CA GLY A 104 -10.10 -27.64 -1.07
C GLY A 104 -11.58 -27.35 -1.32
N LEU A 105 -11.87 -26.19 -1.93
CA LEU A 105 -13.24 -25.79 -2.27
C LEU A 105 -13.90 -26.79 -3.23
N ARG A 106 -13.22 -27.20 -4.30
CA ARG A 106 -13.75 -28.23 -5.23
C ARG A 106 -14.07 -29.54 -4.51
N ARG A 107 -13.18 -30.00 -3.60
CA ARG A 107 -13.45 -31.19 -2.79
C ARG A 107 -14.65 -31.01 -1.86
N MET A 108 -14.82 -29.83 -1.27
CA MET A 108 -15.96 -29.51 -0.42
C MET A 108 -17.30 -29.67 -1.16
N PHE A 109 -17.40 -29.06 -2.34
CA PHE A 109 -18.61 -29.11 -3.17
C PHE A 109 -18.84 -30.48 -3.85
N LEU A 110 -17.84 -31.37 -3.85
CA LEU A 110 -18.00 -32.77 -4.29
C LEU A 110 -18.20 -33.75 -3.13
N SER A 111 -18.20 -33.27 -1.89
CA SER A 111 -18.27 -34.13 -0.72
C SER A 111 -19.67 -34.67 -0.47
N ASN A 112 -19.77 -35.87 0.12
CA ASN A 112 -21.06 -36.43 0.56
C ASN A 112 -21.79 -35.49 1.54
N LYS A 113 -21.05 -34.75 2.38
CA LYS A 113 -21.62 -33.77 3.30
C LYS A 113 -22.32 -32.63 2.58
N TRP A 114 -21.74 -32.11 1.49
CA TRP A 114 -22.40 -31.12 0.64
C TRP A 114 -23.63 -31.71 -0.05
N ILE A 115 -23.48 -32.86 -0.71
CA ILE A 115 -24.56 -33.50 -1.49
C ILE A 115 -25.80 -33.75 -0.63
N LEU A 116 -25.62 -34.25 0.60
CA LEU A 116 -26.69 -34.51 1.56
C LEU A 116 -27.21 -33.26 2.29
N SER A 117 -26.56 -32.11 2.12
CA SER A 117 -26.98 -30.88 2.78
C SER A 117 -28.23 -30.27 2.14
N ARG A 118 -29.00 -29.50 2.91
CA ARG A 118 -30.11 -28.70 2.36
C ARG A 118 -29.65 -27.62 1.37
N PHE A 119 -28.37 -27.23 1.43
CA PHE A 119 -27.81 -26.15 0.62
C PHE A 119 -27.50 -26.59 -0.81
N SER A 120 -27.18 -27.86 -1.05
CA SER A 120 -26.99 -28.39 -2.42
C SER A 120 -28.26 -28.29 -3.28
N SER A 121 -29.43 -28.29 -2.62
CA SER A 121 -30.72 -28.19 -3.30
C SER A 121 -31.18 -26.75 -3.54
N SER A 122 -30.59 -25.76 -2.86
CA SER A 122 -30.96 -24.35 -2.99
C SER A 122 -30.49 -23.76 -4.33
N ASN A 123 -31.15 -22.70 -4.80
CA ASN A 123 -30.77 -22.05 -6.05
C ASN A 123 -29.35 -21.44 -5.94
N GLU A 124 -29.08 -20.77 -4.83
CA GLU A 124 -27.76 -20.19 -4.50
C GLU A 124 -26.67 -21.26 -4.44
N GLY A 125 -26.94 -22.40 -3.80
CA GLY A 125 -25.97 -23.49 -3.67
C GLY A 125 -25.62 -24.12 -5.02
N LYS A 126 -26.62 -24.36 -5.88
CA LYS A 126 -26.42 -24.88 -7.25
C LYS A 126 -25.63 -23.91 -8.12
N GLU A 127 -25.91 -22.61 -7.98
CA GLU A 127 -25.18 -21.59 -8.72
C GLU A 127 -23.70 -21.56 -8.31
N VAL A 128 -23.41 -21.53 -7.00
CA VAL A 128 -22.03 -21.53 -6.49
C VAL A 128 -21.31 -22.83 -6.82
N GLU A 129 -21.98 -23.98 -6.72
CA GLU A 129 -21.42 -25.27 -7.13
C GLU A 129 -20.99 -25.24 -8.61
N LYS A 130 -21.85 -24.71 -9.50
CA LYS A 130 -21.51 -24.53 -10.91
C LYS A 130 -20.29 -23.62 -11.11
N ILE A 131 -20.16 -22.54 -10.32
CA ILE A 131 -18.99 -21.65 -10.36
C ILE A 131 -17.73 -22.40 -9.93
N VAL A 132 -17.77 -23.06 -8.76
CA VAL A 132 -16.60 -23.74 -8.16
C VAL A 132 -16.12 -24.92 -9.01
N LEU A 133 -17.03 -25.64 -9.68
CA LEU A 133 -16.64 -26.76 -10.54
C LEU A 133 -16.19 -26.31 -11.95
N ASN A 134 -16.44 -25.05 -12.32
CA ASN A 134 -16.09 -24.53 -13.63
C ASN A 134 -14.58 -24.28 -13.77
N VAL A 135 -13.92 -25.05 -14.64
CA VAL A 135 -12.49 -24.91 -14.95
C VAL A 135 -12.16 -23.56 -15.60
N THR A 136 -13.02 -23.03 -16.47
CA THR A 136 -12.76 -21.76 -17.17
C THR A 136 -12.78 -20.57 -16.22
N PHE A 137 -13.63 -20.62 -15.17
CA PHE A 137 -13.63 -19.62 -14.10
C PHE A 137 -12.27 -19.55 -13.38
N TRP A 138 -11.71 -20.69 -12.97
CA TRP A 138 -10.42 -20.71 -12.29
C TRP A 138 -9.26 -20.27 -13.19
N LYS A 139 -9.28 -20.63 -14.48
CA LYS A 139 -8.31 -20.12 -15.46
C LYS A 139 -8.38 -18.60 -15.60
N LYS A 140 -9.59 -18.04 -15.70
CA LYS A 140 -9.81 -16.59 -15.75
C LYS A 140 -9.34 -15.89 -14.47
N MET A 141 -9.60 -16.49 -13.30
CA MET A 141 -9.12 -15.97 -12.02
C MET A 141 -7.59 -15.99 -11.93
N GLN A 142 -6.93 -17.05 -12.41
CA GLN A 142 -5.47 -17.13 -12.48
C GLN A 142 -4.87 -16.06 -13.41
N TYR A 143 -5.52 -15.80 -14.55
CA TYR A 143 -5.17 -14.69 -15.45
C TYR A 143 -5.27 -13.33 -14.74
N VAL A 144 -6.40 -13.04 -14.09
CA VAL A 144 -6.61 -11.77 -13.33
C VAL A 144 -5.54 -11.60 -12.25
N ARG A 145 -5.29 -12.64 -11.46
CA ARG A 145 -4.26 -12.66 -10.42
C ARG A 145 -2.88 -12.37 -10.98
N LYS A 146 -2.47 -13.07 -12.03
CA LYS A 146 -1.19 -12.87 -12.73
C LYS A 146 -1.02 -11.43 -13.22
N SER A 147 -2.10 -10.78 -13.68
CA SER A 147 -2.07 -9.38 -14.13
C SER A 147 -1.97 -8.35 -13.01
N ILE A 148 -2.49 -8.64 -11.82
CA ILE A 148 -2.62 -7.66 -10.74
C ILE A 148 -1.52 -7.81 -9.67
N ASP A 149 -0.96 -9.02 -9.53
CA ASP A 149 0.07 -9.33 -8.55
C ASP A 149 1.27 -8.36 -8.58
N PRO A 150 1.82 -7.95 -9.76
CA PRO A 150 2.92 -6.99 -9.78
C PRO A 150 2.58 -5.64 -9.12
N ILE A 151 1.33 -5.15 -9.27
CA ILE A 151 0.87 -3.91 -8.65
C ILE A 151 0.65 -4.09 -7.14
N MET A 152 0.09 -5.23 -6.75
CA MET A 152 -0.07 -5.59 -5.33
C MET A 152 1.28 -5.69 -4.60
N GLN A 153 2.32 -6.20 -5.27
CA GLN A 153 3.67 -6.24 -4.72
C GLN A 153 4.25 -4.83 -4.50
N VAL A 154 4.05 -3.91 -5.45
CA VAL A 154 4.45 -2.50 -5.28
C VAL A 154 3.72 -1.88 -4.09
N LEU A 155 2.41 -2.10 -3.99
CA LEU A 155 1.62 -1.59 -2.87
C LEU A 155 2.13 -2.16 -1.54
N LYS A 156 2.39 -3.47 -1.46
CA LYS A 156 2.93 -4.12 -0.26
C LYS A 156 4.26 -3.52 0.19
N LYS A 157 5.16 -3.17 -0.74
CA LYS A 157 6.44 -2.48 -0.43
C LYS A 157 6.22 -1.10 0.20
N LEU A 158 5.18 -0.37 -0.21
CA LEU A 158 4.84 0.92 0.40
C LEU A 158 4.37 0.79 1.85
N TYR A 159 3.75 -0.35 2.19
CA TYR A 159 3.18 -0.62 3.50
C TYR A 159 4.14 -1.26 4.49
N SER A 160 5.18 -1.95 4.04
CA SER A 160 6.12 -2.66 4.93
C SER A 160 6.97 -1.73 5.80
N GLY A 161 6.89 -0.40 5.62
CA GLY A 161 7.48 0.59 6.53
C GLY A 161 9.01 0.69 6.50
N GLU A 162 9.69 -0.10 5.66
CA GLU A 162 11.14 -0.26 5.70
C GLU A 162 11.92 0.61 4.71
N SER A 163 11.30 1.41 3.85
CA SER A 163 12.08 2.41 3.10
C SER A 163 11.27 3.64 2.71
N LEU A 164 11.95 4.79 2.77
CA LEU A 164 11.57 6.00 2.04
C LEU A 164 11.25 5.60 0.61
N SER A 165 9.99 5.76 0.20
CA SER A 165 9.45 5.16 -1.02
C SER A 165 9.58 6.06 -2.25
N MET A 166 9.87 7.35 -2.04
CA MET A 166 10.03 8.33 -3.12
C MET A 166 11.11 7.93 -4.14
N PRO A 167 12.30 7.45 -3.74
CA PRO A 167 13.36 7.01 -4.65
C PRO A 167 13.02 5.80 -5.52
N TYR A 168 12.04 4.99 -5.11
CA TYR A 168 11.84 3.65 -5.66
C TYR A 168 10.57 3.53 -6.50
N ILE A 169 9.51 4.25 -6.13
CA ILE A 169 8.16 3.97 -6.62
C ILE A 169 8.00 4.10 -8.14
N TYR A 170 8.66 5.07 -8.77
CA TYR A 170 8.62 5.23 -10.23
C TYR A 170 9.18 3.98 -10.95
N ASN A 171 10.35 3.50 -10.52
CA ASN A 171 10.95 2.30 -11.09
C ASN A 171 10.13 1.06 -10.75
N ASP A 172 9.67 0.92 -9.51
CA ASP A 172 8.85 -0.22 -9.09
C ASP A 172 7.58 -0.36 -9.95
N MET A 173 6.90 0.75 -10.25
CA MET A 173 5.73 0.75 -11.11
C MET A 173 6.08 0.48 -12.59
N HIS A 174 7.20 1.01 -13.08
CA HIS A 174 7.69 0.68 -14.42
C HIS A 174 7.99 -0.83 -14.53
N ARG A 175 8.63 -1.41 -13.52
CA ARG A 175 8.91 -2.86 -13.45
C ARG A 175 7.63 -3.68 -13.32
N ALA A 176 6.63 -3.18 -12.60
CA ALA A 176 5.32 -3.83 -12.55
C ALA A 176 4.68 -3.91 -13.94
N LYS A 177 4.71 -2.84 -14.75
CA LYS A 177 4.22 -2.89 -16.14
C LYS A 177 4.94 -3.97 -16.97
N LEU A 178 6.27 -4.00 -16.90
CA LEU A 178 7.08 -5.00 -17.61
C LEU A 178 6.79 -6.42 -17.14
N ALA A 179 6.58 -6.62 -15.83
CA ALA A 179 6.23 -7.92 -15.26
C ALA A 179 4.87 -8.41 -15.77
N ILE A 180 3.84 -7.54 -15.82
CA ILE A 180 2.52 -7.88 -16.37
C ILE A 180 2.67 -8.33 -17.84
N LYS A 181 3.44 -7.59 -18.63
CA LYS A 181 3.69 -7.92 -20.03
C LYS A 181 4.38 -9.29 -20.17
N SER A 182 5.45 -9.51 -19.40
CA SER A 182 6.23 -10.75 -19.43
C SER A 182 5.43 -11.97 -18.98
N VAL A 183 4.59 -11.86 -17.95
CA VAL A 183 3.77 -12.97 -17.43
C VAL A 183 2.74 -13.45 -18.44
N HIS A 184 2.34 -12.60 -19.38
CA HIS A 184 1.42 -12.94 -20.46
C HIS A 184 2.13 -13.23 -21.80
N GLY A 185 3.43 -13.54 -21.76
CA GLY A 185 4.20 -13.93 -22.95
C GLY A 185 4.25 -12.81 -24.00
N ASP A 186 4.25 -11.55 -23.57
CA ASP A 186 4.22 -10.38 -24.43
C ASP A 186 2.97 -10.27 -25.34
N ASP A 187 1.88 -10.99 -25.02
CA ASP A 187 0.60 -10.88 -25.72
C ASP A 187 -0.16 -9.60 -25.32
N ALA A 188 -0.14 -8.63 -26.23
CA ALA A 188 -0.80 -7.34 -26.07
C ALA A 188 -2.28 -7.46 -25.70
N ARG A 189 -3.01 -8.45 -26.24
CA ARG A 189 -4.44 -8.62 -25.95
C ARG A 189 -4.70 -8.91 -24.47
N LYS A 190 -3.74 -9.57 -23.80
CA LYS A 190 -3.81 -9.96 -22.39
C LYS A 190 -3.39 -8.82 -21.44
N TYR A 191 -2.30 -8.10 -21.73
CA TYR A 191 -1.81 -7.08 -20.79
C TYR A 191 -2.31 -5.66 -21.07
N GLU A 192 -2.71 -5.31 -22.30
CA GLU A 192 -3.11 -3.94 -22.65
C GLU A 192 -4.26 -3.38 -21.81
N PRO A 193 -5.33 -4.12 -21.47
CA PRO A 193 -6.40 -3.58 -20.63
C PRO A 193 -5.90 -3.07 -19.29
N PHE A 194 -4.95 -3.79 -18.67
CA PHE A 194 -4.33 -3.39 -17.41
C PHE A 194 -3.37 -2.22 -17.61
N TRP A 195 -2.57 -2.23 -18.69
CA TRP A 195 -1.69 -1.10 -19.01
C TRP A 195 -2.45 0.20 -19.26
N LYS A 196 -3.61 0.16 -19.93
CA LYS A 196 -4.46 1.33 -20.16
C LYS A 196 -4.90 1.97 -18.84
N VAL A 197 -5.27 1.17 -17.84
CA VAL A 197 -5.60 1.66 -16.49
C VAL A 197 -4.34 2.21 -15.80
N ILE A 198 -3.20 1.52 -15.87
CA ILE A 198 -1.96 2.04 -15.27
C ILE A 198 -1.57 3.38 -15.90
N ASP A 199 -1.65 3.49 -17.23
CA ASP A 199 -1.25 4.67 -18.00
C ASP A 199 -2.17 5.87 -17.79
N SER A 200 -3.47 5.65 -17.58
CA SER A 200 -4.41 6.73 -17.23
C SER A 200 -4.05 7.39 -15.90
N HIS A 201 -3.58 6.60 -14.93
CA HIS A 201 -3.11 7.10 -13.64
C HIS A 201 -1.66 7.57 -13.66
N TRP A 202 -0.82 7.00 -14.53
CA TRP A 202 0.62 7.26 -14.61
C TRP A 202 0.92 8.75 -14.79
N ASN A 203 0.23 9.39 -15.72
CA ASN A 203 0.41 10.82 -16.00
C ASN A 203 0.01 11.71 -14.83
N SER A 204 -0.96 11.28 -14.03
CA SER A 204 -1.46 12.05 -12.89
C SER A 204 -0.58 11.94 -11.63
N LEU A 205 0.22 10.87 -11.53
CA LEU A 205 1.03 10.56 -10.35
C LEU A 205 2.53 10.60 -10.66
N PHE A 206 3.01 9.75 -11.56
CA PHE A 206 4.45 9.48 -11.77
C PHE A 206 5.16 10.46 -12.68
N CYS A 207 4.41 11.25 -13.44
CA CYS A 207 4.97 12.38 -14.19
C CYS A 207 5.19 13.63 -13.31
N HIS A 208 4.93 13.57 -12.01
CA HIS A 208 5.21 14.69 -11.11
C HIS A 208 6.74 14.86 -10.90
N PRO A 209 7.27 16.10 -10.95
CA PRO A 209 8.71 16.37 -10.93
C PRO A 209 9.50 15.67 -9.83
N LEU A 210 8.95 15.58 -8.60
CA LEU A 210 9.64 14.92 -7.50
C LEU A 210 9.85 13.41 -7.72
N TYR A 211 8.90 12.68 -8.30
CA TYR A 211 9.07 11.24 -8.55
C TYR A 211 10.11 11.01 -9.65
N LEU A 212 10.07 11.84 -10.69
CA LEU A 212 11.02 11.84 -11.79
C LEU A 212 12.44 12.15 -11.32
N ALA A 213 12.60 13.21 -10.53
CA ALA A 213 13.88 13.60 -9.94
C ALA A 213 14.41 12.53 -8.98
N ALA A 214 13.54 11.95 -8.15
CA ALA A 214 13.92 10.87 -7.23
C ALA A 214 14.42 9.62 -7.98
N TYR A 215 13.76 9.24 -9.07
CA TYR A 215 14.21 8.15 -9.94
C TYR A 215 15.59 8.44 -10.56
N PHE A 216 15.79 9.65 -11.09
CA PHE A 216 17.07 10.05 -11.67
C PHE A 216 18.21 10.04 -10.65
N LEU A 217 17.95 10.57 -9.46
CA LEU A 217 18.95 10.73 -8.40
C LEU A 217 19.17 9.44 -7.62
N ASN A 218 18.45 8.36 -7.90
CA ASN A 218 18.67 7.08 -7.23
C ASN A 218 19.92 6.37 -7.82
N PRO A 219 21.03 6.23 -7.05
CA PRO A 219 22.26 5.63 -7.56
C PRO A 219 22.10 4.14 -7.88
N SER A 220 21.16 3.44 -7.23
CA SER A 220 20.87 2.04 -7.52
C SER A 220 20.31 1.85 -8.93
N TYR A 221 19.72 2.90 -9.51
CA TYR A 221 19.10 2.86 -10.84
C TYR A 221 19.90 3.60 -11.88
N ARG A 222 20.41 4.80 -11.56
CA ARG A 222 21.06 5.70 -12.51
C ARG A 222 22.18 5.04 -13.32
N TYR A 223 22.94 4.15 -12.69
CA TYR A 223 24.11 3.50 -13.27
C TYR A 223 23.83 2.08 -13.80
N ARG A 224 22.58 1.64 -13.80
CA ARG A 224 22.20 0.36 -14.42
C ARG A 224 22.12 0.51 -15.95
N GLN A 225 22.40 -0.58 -16.66
CA GLN A 225 22.30 -0.62 -18.12
C GLN A 225 20.86 -0.44 -18.62
N ASP A 226 19.88 -0.84 -17.83
CA ASP A 226 18.45 -0.74 -18.14
C ASP A 226 17.80 0.55 -17.62
N PHE A 227 18.61 1.56 -17.24
CA PHE A 227 18.13 2.88 -16.90
C PHE A 227 17.59 3.59 -18.15
N VAL A 228 16.36 4.07 -18.08
CA VAL A 228 15.72 4.80 -19.18
C VAL A 228 15.70 6.30 -18.89
N PRO A 229 16.57 7.11 -19.53
CA PRO A 229 16.64 8.56 -19.34
C PRO A 229 15.59 9.26 -20.22
N HIS A 230 14.31 9.05 -19.95
CA HIS A 230 13.25 9.78 -20.65
C HIS A 230 13.43 11.30 -20.49
N SER A 231 13.04 12.06 -21.51
CA SER A 231 13.18 13.53 -21.52
C SER A 231 12.46 14.18 -20.33
N GLU A 232 11.34 13.59 -19.93
CA GLU A 232 10.50 13.94 -18.80
C GLU A 232 11.26 13.81 -17.48
N VAL A 233 12.08 12.78 -17.33
CA VAL A 233 12.89 12.55 -16.12
C VAL A 233 13.87 13.70 -15.90
N VAL A 234 14.55 14.13 -16.97
CA VAL A 234 15.50 15.25 -16.93
C VAL A 234 14.76 16.57 -16.70
N ARG A 235 13.61 16.78 -17.34
CA ARG A 235 12.77 17.97 -17.12
C ARG A 235 12.28 18.06 -15.68
N GLY A 236 11.84 16.94 -15.09
CA GLY A 236 11.41 16.86 -13.71
C GLY A 236 12.53 17.19 -12.72
N LEU A 237 13.75 16.69 -12.96
CA LEU A 237 14.92 17.08 -12.15
C LEU A 237 15.19 18.58 -12.21
N ASN A 238 15.24 19.14 -13.42
CA ASN A 238 15.50 20.58 -13.60
C ASN A 238 14.43 21.44 -12.92
N GLU A 239 13.17 21.03 -13.01
CA GLU A 239 12.07 21.71 -12.31
C GLU A 239 12.24 21.64 -10.79
N CYS A 240 12.66 20.49 -10.24
CA CYS A 240 12.98 20.37 -8.82
C CYS A 240 14.15 21.28 -8.41
N ILE A 241 15.21 21.38 -9.21
CA ILE A 241 16.34 22.28 -8.92
C ILE A 241 15.86 23.73 -8.89
N VAL A 242 15.10 24.16 -9.90
CA VAL A 242 14.57 25.52 -10.00
C VAL A 242 13.65 25.86 -8.82
N ARG A 243 12.82 24.90 -8.41
CA ARG A 243 11.84 25.09 -7.33
C ARG A 243 12.48 25.06 -5.94
N LEU A 244 13.39 24.12 -5.68
CA LEU A 244 13.90 23.87 -4.33
C LEU A 244 15.05 24.80 -3.93
N GLU A 245 15.77 25.36 -4.90
CA GLU A 245 16.90 26.27 -4.66
C GLU A 245 16.57 27.68 -5.16
N SER A 246 16.47 28.63 -4.24
CA SER A 246 16.14 30.02 -4.58
C SER A 246 17.33 30.81 -5.13
N ASP A 247 18.57 30.43 -4.79
CA ASP A 247 19.77 31.11 -5.26
C ASP A 247 20.12 30.70 -6.71
N ASN A 248 20.23 31.67 -7.61
CA ASN A 248 20.50 31.40 -9.03
C ASN A 248 21.89 30.80 -9.27
N MET A 249 22.91 31.22 -8.51
CA MET A 249 24.27 30.69 -8.64
C MET A 249 24.33 29.23 -8.16
N ARG A 250 23.63 28.91 -7.05
CA ARG A 250 23.53 27.52 -6.58
C ARG A 250 22.74 26.65 -7.55
N ARG A 251 21.68 27.17 -8.19
CA ARG A 251 20.95 26.47 -9.26
C ARG A 251 21.85 26.12 -10.44
N ILE A 252 22.64 27.08 -10.92
CA ILE A 252 23.59 26.86 -12.02
C ILE A 252 24.65 25.83 -11.60
N SER A 253 25.20 25.95 -10.40
CA SER A 253 26.17 25.01 -9.84
C SER A 253 25.61 23.58 -9.75
N ALA A 254 24.40 23.41 -9.19
CA ALA A 254 23.72 22.12 -9.11
C ALA A 254 23.48 21.51 -10.50
N SER A 255 23.10 22.33 -11.49
CA SER A 255 22.91 21.89 -12.87
C SER A 255 24.22 21.39 -13.50
N MET A 256 25.33 22.10 -13.28
CA MET A 256 26.66 21.66 -13.76
C MET A 256 27.11 20.35 -13.10
N GLN A 257 26.83 20.18 -11.80
CA GLN A 257 27.18 18.97 -11.03
C GLN A 257 26.44 17.70 -11.53
N ILE A 258 25.34 17.84 -12.27
CA ILE A 258 24.64 16.69 -12.89
C ILE A 258 25.58 15.91 -13.82
N ALA A 259 26.48 16.59 -14.53
CA ALA A 259 27.42 15.94 -15.43
C ALA A 259 28.41 15.03 -14.69
N HIS A 260 28.89 15.47 -13.51
CA HIS A 260 29.80 14.70 -12.67
C HIS A 260 29.09 13.45 -12.13
N TYR A 261 27.87 13.60 -11.63
CA TYR A 261 27.05 12.47 -11.20
C TYR A 261 26.80 11.48 -12.35
N ASN A 262 26.38 11.96 -13.52
CA ASN A 262 26.09 11.12 -14.68
C ASN A 262 27.29 10.27 -15.14
N SER A 263 28.49 10.83 -15.09
CA SER A 263 29.71 10.18 -15.53
C SER A 263 30.41 9.39 -14.42
N ALA A 264 29.83 9.32 -13.21
CA ALA A 264 30.46 8.77 -12.02
C ALA A 264 31.87 9.34 -11.79
N GLN A 265 32.03 10.65 -11.94
CA GLN A 265 33.29 11.33 -11.68
C GLN A 265 33.54 11.51 -10.18
N ASP A 266 34.81 11.71 -9.84
CA ASP A 266 35.27 12.00 -8.48
C ASP A 266 34.76 10.95 -7.47
N ASP A 267 34.17 11.40 -6.36
CA ASP A 267 33.67 10.57 -5.27
C ASP A 267 32.66 9.49 -5.71
N PHE A 268 31.86 9.76 -6.76
CA PHE A 268 30.84 8.84 -7.26
C PHE A 268 31.40 7.62 -7.99
N GLY A 269 32.65 7.71 -8.47
CA GLY A 269 33.36 6.66 -9.20
C GLY A 269 34.25 5.77 -8.34
N THR A 270 34.37 6.08 -7.04
CA THR A 270 35.19 5.28 -6.12
C THR A 270 34.63 3.86 -5.97
N GLU A 271 35.51 2.88 -5.70
CA GLU A 271 35.09 1.49 -5.48
C GLU A 271 34.08 1.35 -4.32
N LEU A 272 34.28 2.15 -3.26
CA LEU A 272 33.32 2.23 -2.16
C LEU A 272 31.97 2.76 -2.63
N ALA A 273 31.93 3.87 -3.38
CA ALA A 273 30.68 4.43 -3.88
C ALA A 273 29.95 3.46 -4.81
N ILE A 274 30.68 2.73 -5.66
CA ILE A 274 30.12 1.73 -6.58
C ILE A 274 29.53 0.54 -5.82
N SER A 275 30.26 -0.02 -4.85
CA SER A 275 29.82 -1.19 -4.09
C SER A 275 28.63 -0.90 -3.17
N THR A 276 28.44 0.35 -2.75
CA THR A 276 27.35 0.74 -1.84
C THR A 276 26.08 1.26 -2.54
N ARG A 277 26.07 1.43 -3.88
CA ARG A 277 24.93 2.01 -4.63
C ARG A 277 23.59 1.32 -4.37
N THR A 278 23.60 0.01 -4.15
CA THR A 278 22.40 -0.80 -3.87
C THR A 278 22.29 -1.22 -2.41
N GLY A 279 23.36 -1.04 -1.62
CA GLY A 279 23.42 -1.45 -0.21
C GLY A 279 22.98 -0.36 0.76
N LEU A 280 23.08 0.91 0.37
CA LEU A 280 22.67 2.05 1.19
C LEU A 280 21.34 2.65 0.72
N GLU A 281 20.59 3.24 1.65
CA GLU A 281 19.47 4.10 1.28
C GLU A 281 19.98 5.27 0.40
N PRO A 282 19.29 5.62 -0.70
CA PRO A 282 19.75 6.63 -1.66
C PRO A 282 20.14 7.97 -1.03
N ALA A 283 19.36 8.46 -0.06
CA ALA A 283 19.70 9.69 0.65
C ALA A 283 21.01 9.58 1.45
N ALA A 284 21.23 8.45 2.13
CA ALA A 284 22.46 8.19 2.87
C ALA A 284 23.67 8.03 1.94
N TRP A 285 23.48 7.36 0.78
CA TRP A 285 24.51 7.27 -0.26
C TRP A 285 24.93 8.65 -0.75
N TRP A 286 23.97 9.55 -1.03
CA TRP A 286 24.27 10.93 -1.40
C TRP A 286 24.99 11.69 -0.29
N GLN A 287 24.62 11.51 0.98
CA GLN A 287 25.33 12.14 2.10
C GLN A 287 26.80 11.71 2.17
N GLN A 288 27.10 10.45 1.87
CA GLN A 288 28.47 9.91 1.94
C GLN A 288 29.30 10.23 0.70
N HIS A 289 28.72 10.18 -0.49
CA HIS A 289 29.49 10.23 -1.75
C HIS A 289 29.24 11.49 -2.59
N GLY A 290 28.29 12.35 -2.21
CA GLY A 290 27.99 13.61 -2.90
C GLY A 290 28.84 14.80 -2.48
N ILE A 291 29.99 14.58 -1.84
CA ILE A 291 30.79 15.63 -1.18
C ILE A 291 31.38 16.61 -2.20
N SER A 292 31.84 16.12 -3.36
CA SER A 292 32.29 16.94 -4.48
C SER A 292 31.17 17.78 -5.14
N CYS A 293 29.90 17.44 -4.90
CA CYS A 293 28.73 18.03 -5.56
C CYS A 293 27.69 18.54 -4.55
N LEU A 294 28.11 19.43 -3.64
CA LEU A 294 27.31 19.85 -2.48
C LEU A 294 25.93 20.44 -2.81
N GLU A 295 25.79 21.17 -3.92
CA GLU A 295 24.51 21.81 -4.27
C GLU A 295 23.51 20.78 -4.80
N LEU A 296 23.96 19.87 -5.67
CA LEU A 296 23.15 18.75 -6.12
C LEU A 296 22.87 17.76 -4.98
N GLN A 297 23.84 17.51 -4.11
CA GLN A 297 23.71 16.65 -2.93
C GLN A 297 22.59 17.13 -2.01
N ARG A 298 22.54 18.43 -1.68
CA ARG A 298 21.48 19.00 -0.84
C ARG A 298 20.10 18.75 -1.42
N ILE A 299 19.95 18.95 -2.73
CA ILE A 299 18.69 18.72 -3.45
C ILE A 299 18.35 17.23 -3.46
N ALA A 300 19.31 16.36 -3.76
CA ALA A 300 19.13 14.92 -3.78
C ALA A 300 18.71 14.36 -2.42
N VAL A 301 19.42 14.71 -1.35
CA VAL A 301 19.05 14.30 0.02
C VAL A 301 17.65 14.79 0.36
N ARG A 302 17.29 16.03 0.01
CA ARG A 302 15.96 16.61 0.30
C ARG A 302 14.82 15.92 -0.46
N ILE A 303 15.06 15.42 -1.68
CA ILE A 303 14.07 14.70 -2.49
C ILE A 303 13.99 13.23 -2.04
N LEU A 304 15.13 12.56 -1.93
CA LEU A 304 15.21 11.13 -1.67
C LEU A 304 14.83 10.77 -0.22
N SER A 305 14.91 11.72 0.71
CA SER A 305 14.47 11.55 2.10
C SER A 305 12.96 11.73 2.31
N GLN A 306 12.16 11.86 1.24
CA GLN A 306 10.71 12.01 1.36
C GLN A 306 9.99 10.66 1.36
N THR A 307 8.85 10.61 2.05
CA THR A 307 7.82 9.58 1.83
C THR A 307 7.06 9.87 0.55
N CYS A 308 6.39 8.88 -0.04
CA CYS A 308 5.39 9.09 -1.08
C CYS A 308 3.96 8.74 -0.65
N SER A 309 3.74 8.47 0.64
CA SER A 309 2.47 8.02 1.20
C SER A 309 1.99 8.95 2.30
N SER A 310 0.74 9.43 2.20
CA SER A 310 -0.03 10.03 3.31
C SER A 310 -0.77 8.98 4.14
N PHE A 311 -0.85 7.73 3.66
CA PHE A 311 -1.75 6.71 4.19
C PHE A 311 -1.38 6.22 5.59
N ALA A 312 -0.08 6.19 5.93
CA ALA A 312 0.34 5.87 7.30
C ALA A 312 -0.30 6.83 8.30
N CYS A 313 -0.66 8.04 7.85
CA CYS A 313 -1.40 8.97 8.68
C CYS A 313 -2.90 8.65 8.75
N GLU A 314 -3.52 8.36 7.60
CA GLU A 314 -4.97 8.15 7.41
C GLU A 314 -5.51 6.89 8.12
N HIS A 315 -4.76 5.79 8.15
CA HIS A 315 -5.21 4.56 8.84
C HIS A 315 -5.39 4.78 10.34
N ASP A 316 -4.47 5.53 10.96
CA ASP A 316 -4.57 5.88 12.38
C ASP A 316 -5.76 6.81 12.62
N TRP A 317 -6.03 7.77 11.72
CA TRP A 317 -7.23 8.63 11.79
C TRP A 317 -8.53 7.84 11.77
N SER A 318 -8.63 6.74 11.00
CA SER A 318 -9.84 5.91 10.96
C SER A 318 -10.17 5.23 12.31
N ILE A 319 -9.15 4.90 13.12
CA ILE A 319 -9.33 4.42 14.50
C ILE A 319 -9.95 5.53 15.35
N TYR A 320 -9.48 6.77 15.22
CA TYR A 320 -9.98 7.91 15.97
C TYR A 320 -11.37 8.35 15.51
N ASP A 321 -11.63 8.30 14.20
CA ASP A 321 -12.94 8.62 13.64
C ASP A 321 -14.01 7.63 14.13
N GLN A 322 -13.66 6.34 14.29
CA GLN A 322 -14.55 5.38 14.97
C GLN A 322 -14.77 5.68 16.46
N ILE A 323 -13.75 6.16 17.18
CA ILE A 323 -13.90 6.59 18.58
C ILE A 323 -14.86 7.79 18.68
N HIS A 324 -14.82 8.70 17.71
CA HIS A 324 -15.69 9.88 17.65
C HIS A 324 -17.10 9.56 17.14
N CYS A 325 -17.23 8.92 15.96
CA CYS A 325 -18.51 8.68 15.29
C CYS A 325 -19.30 7.51 15.88
N LYS A 326 -18.66 6.37 16.16
CA LYS A 326 -19.39 5.16 16.59
C LYS A 326 -19.62 5.06 18.10
N ARG A 327 -18.83 5.76 18.91
CA ARG A 327 -18.93 5.70 20.39
C ARG A 327 -19.43 6.98 21.05
N GLN A 328 -19.83 8.00 20.30
CA GLN A 328 -20.29 9.30 20.81
C GLN A 328 -19.34 9.92 21.87
N ASN A 329 -18.03 9.71 21.74
CA ASN A 329 -17.07 10.30 22.67
C ASN A 329 -16.77 11.74 22.23
N ARG A 330 -17.34 12.74 22.94
CA ARG A 330 -16.99 14.16 22.76
C ARG A 330 -15.63 14.44 23.41
N ILE A 331 -14.55 14.02 22.76
CA ILE A 331 -13.19 14.48 23.09
C ILE A 331 -13.01 15.88 22.48
N SER A 332 -12.47 16.84 23.24
CA SER A 332 -12.17 18.16 22.70
C SER A 332 -11.06 18.10 21.64
N GLN A 333 -11.13 18.94 20.61
CA GLN A 333 -10.16 18.96 19.51
C GLN A 333 -8.71 19.08 20.01
N LYS A 334 -8.49 19.86 21.09
CA LYS A 334 -7.18 20.01 21.71
C LYS A 334 -6.65 18.68 22.27
N LYS A 335 -7.48 17.95 23.02
CA LYS A 335 -7.11 16.65 23.60
C LYS A 335 -6.90 15.59 22.51
N LEU A 336 -7.66 15.65 21.42
CA LEU A 336 -7.44 14.79 20.25
C LEU A 336 -6.07 15.06 19.62
N ASN A 337 -5.74 16.32 19.36
CA ASN A 337 -4.44 16.71 18.80
C ASN A 337 -3.28 16.25 19.71
N ASP A 338 -3.43 16.38 21.03
CA ASP A 338 -2.42 15.93 22.00
C ASP A 338 -2.23 14.40 21.97
N VAL A 339 -3.33 13.63 21.94
CA VAL A 339 -3.29 12.17 21.84
C VAL A 339 -2.63 11.73 20.54
N ILE A 340 -2.96 12.38 19.43
CA ILE A 340 -2.38 12.09 18.12
C ILE A 340 -0.88 12.39 18.13
N TYR A 341 -0.48 13.56 18.63
CA TYR A 341 0.93 13.92 18.77
C TYR A 341 1.70 12.87 19.58
N VAL A 342 1.17 12.43 20.73
CA VAL A 342 1.81 11.40 21.55
C VAL A 342 1.87 10.06 20.82
N HIS A 343 0.78 9.62 20.19
CA HIS A 343 0.70 8.36 19.45
C HIS A 343 1.74 8.29 18.33
N TYR A 344 1.83 9.32 17.48
CA TYR A 344 2.82 9.35 16.39
C TYR A 344 4.26 9.36 16.91
N ASN A 345 4.55 10.16 17.94
CA ASN A 345 5.90 10.23 18.48
C ASN A 345 6.32 8.89 19.12
N LEU A 346 5.41 8.19 19.79
CA LEU A 346 5.65 6.84 20.30
C LEU A 346 5.89 5.84 19.17
N ARG A 347 5.07 5.88 18.12
CA ARG A 347 5.23 5.00 16.94
C ARG A 347 6.54 5.24 16.21
N LEU A 348 6.94 6.50 16.01
CA LEU A 348 8.22 6.86 15.41
C LEU A 348 9.39 6.34 16.25
N ARG A 349 9.32 6.48 17.58
CA ARG A 349 10.33 5.94 18.50
C ARG A 349 10.38 4.42 18.41
N GLU A 350 9.24 3.74 18.35
CA GLU A 350 9.18 2.29 18.18
C GLU A 350 9.78 1.82 16.85
N CYS A 351 9.46 2.49 15.74
CA CYS A 351 10.06 2.22 14.43
C CYS A 351 11.60 2.39 14.45
N GLN A 352 12.12 3.42 15.13
CA GLN A 352 13.57 3.61 15.30
C GLN A 352 14.21 2.49 16.14
N LEU A 353 13.52 1.99 17.15
CA LEU A 353 13.98 0.87 17.96
C LEU A 353 13.93 -0.46 17.18
N ARG A 354 12.90 -0.66 16.35
CA ARG A 354 12.78 -1.82 15.43
C ARG A 354 13.88 -1.82 14.37
N LYS A 355 14.30 -0.67 13.83
CA LYS A 355 15.50 -0.61 12.96
C LYS A 355 16.79 -1.13 13.62
N ARG A 356 16.83 -1.23 14.96
CA ARG A 356 17.95 -1.80 15.72
C ARG A 356 17.75 -3.27 16.10
N SER A 357 16.53 -3.79 16.03
CA SER A 357 16.16 -5.18 16.39
C SER A 357 15.69 -5.92 15.14
N ARG A 358 16.42 -6.96 14.71
CA ARG A 358 16.14 -7.75 13.49
C ARG A 358 14.90 -8.67 13.57
N ASP A 359 13.90 -8.30 14.35
CA ASP A 359 12.67 -9.08 14.50
C ASP A 359 11.48 -8.40 13.81
N SER A 360 11.27 -8.81 12.55
CA SER A 360 10.10 -8.50 11.75
C SER A 360 8.94 -9.41 12.18
N LYS A 361 8.20 -8.99 13.21
CA LYS A 361 6.82 -9.43 13.40
C LYS A 361 5.93 -8.20 13.58
N LEU A 362 5.12 -7.95 12.55
CA LEU A 362 4.02 -7.01 12.59
C LEU A 362 3.03 -7.46 13.68
N SER A 363 3.12 -6.88 14.88
CA SER A 363 2.08 -7.04 15.89
C SER A 363 0.83 -6.27 15.43
N SER A 364 -0.13 -7.05 14.93
CA SER A 364 -1.51 -6.68 14.64
C SER A 364 -2.14 -5.86 15.76
N VAL A 365 -2.49 -4.60 15.47
CA VAL A 365 -3.43 -3.81 16.30
C VAL A 365 -4.73 -3.50 15.56
N ASP A 366 -4.91 -3.97 14.32
CA ASP A 366 -6.03 -3.57 13.45
C ASP A 366 -7.11 -4.63 13.22
N SER A 367 -7.41 -5.47 14.21
CA SER A 367 -8.48 -6.48 14.06
C SER A 367 -9.87 -5.86 13.81
N VAL A 368 -10.10 -4.60 14.20
CA VAL A 368 -11.41 -3.93 14.07
C VAL A 368 -11.57 -3.22 12.73
N LEU A 369 -10.49 -2.68 12.15
CA LEU A 369 -10.53 -2.04 10.83
C LEU A 369 -10.63 -3.08 9.69
N GLN A 370 -10.05 -4.26 9.91
CA GLN A 370 -10.07 -5.35 8.93
C GLN A 370 -11.47 -5.86 8.56
N ALA A 371 -12.46 -5.72 9.46
CA ALA A 371 -13.83 -6.19 9.21
C ALA A 371 -14.52 -5.40 8.08
N HIS A 372 -14.41 -4.06 8.09
CA HIS A 372 -15.11 -3.19 7.11
C HIS A 372 -14.54 -3.24 5.70
N LEU A 373 -13.28 -3.66 5.55
CA LEU A 373 -12.62 -3.74 4.25
C LEU A 373 -13.21 -4.84 3.35
N LEU A 374 -14.00 -5.75 3.93
CA LEU A 374 -14.49 -6.96 3.29
C LEU A 374 -16.01 -7.10 3.39
N ASP A 375 -16.74 -6.05 3.77
CA ASP A 375 -18.21 -6.07 3.91
C ASP A 375 -18.88 -6.54 2.61
N ASP A 376 -18.35 -6.18 1.43
CA ASP A 376 -18.86 -6.62 0.11
C ASP A 376 -18.79 -8.14 -0.10
N TRP A 377 -17.91 -8.82 0.63
CA TRP A 377 -17.66 -10.26 0.52
C TRP A 377 -18.50 -11.09 1.48
N ILE A 378 -19.19 -10.44 2.43
CA ILE A 378 -20.00 -11.08 3.47
C ILE A 378 -21.47 -10.67 3.36
N ILE A 379 -21.76 -9.38 3.16
CA ILE A 379 -23.13 -8.83 3.19
C ILE A 379 -23.75 -8.82 1.79
N ASP A 380 -25.02 -9.20 1.68
CA ASP A 380 -25.79 -9.08 0.43
C ASP A 380 -26.08 -7.61 0.09
N ALA A 381 -25.88 -7.23 -1.19
CA ALA A 381 -26.10 -5.86 -1.66
C ALA A 381 -27.55 -5.38 -1.44
N ASN A 382 -28.50 -6.30 -1.28
CA ASN A 382 -29.91 -6.01 -0.99
C ASN A 382 -30.19 -5.49 0.44
N ILE A 383 -29.19 -5.48 1.33
CA ILE A 383 -29.32 -4.86 2.66
C ILE A 383 -28.83 -3.40 2.64
N GLN A 384 -28.17 -2.95 1.56
CA GLN A 384 -27.74 -1.54 1.41
C GLN A 384 -28.88 -0.57 1.04
N SER A 385 -30.11 -1.05 0.83
CA SER A 385 -31.25 -0.22 0.41
C SER A 385 -32.15 0.27 1.55
N SER A 386 -31.74 0.19 2.81
CA SER A 386 -32.36 0.99 3.87
C SER A 386 -31.39 2.10 4.29
N ASP A 387 -31.72 3.32 3.87
CA ASP A 387 -31.23 4.59 4.39
C ASP A 387 -30.58 4.50 5.77
N VAL A 388 -29.32 4.89 5.88
CA VAL A 388 -28.81 5.92 6.80
C VAL A 388 -27.43 6.39 6.26
N ASP A 389 -27.23 7.71 6.23
CA ASP A 389 -25.96 8.44 6.02
C ASP A 389 -25.48 8.78 4.60
N LYS A 390 -26.35 9.40 3.79
CA LYS A 390 -25.90 10.39 2.77
C LYS A 390 -26.54 11.77 2.87
N ASN A 391 -27.46 11.99 3.81
CA ASN A 391 -28.10 13.27 4.02
C ASN A 391 -28.25 13.51 5.51
N ILE A 392 -27.35 14.28 6.11
CA ILE A 392 -27.61 15.27 7.17
C ILE A 392 -26.29 16.03 7.42
N LEU A 393 -26.43 17.35 7.48
CA LEU A 393 -25.45 18.36 7.92
C LEU A 393 -24.56 19.06 6.87
N PHE A 394 -25.17 19.52 5.77
CA PHE A 394 -24.94 20.89 5.33
C PHE A 394 -26.23 21.68 5.55
N GLY A 395 -26.23 22.57 6.55
CA GLY A 395 -27.34 23.47 6.81
C GLY A 395 -27.67 23.64 8.30
N ALA A 396 -26.90 24.49 8.97
CA ALA A 396 -27.40 25.37 10.03
C ALA A 396 -26.30 26.38 10.36
N GLU A 397 -26.43 27.59 9.83
CA GLU A 397 -25.89 28.79 10.46
C GLU A 397 -26.52 28.91 11.84
N LEU A 398 -25.70 28.95 12.90
CA LEU A 398 -26.04 29.64 14.14
C LEU A 398 -24.73 30.18 14.72
N ASP A 399 -24.62 31.51 14.66
CA ASP A 399 -23.86 32.32 15.60
C ASP A 399 -24.13 31.83 17.04
N ASP A 400 -23.08 31.77 17.86
CA ASP A 400 -23.15 32.40 19.17
C ASP A 400 -21.73 32.57 19.77
N GLU A 401 -21.56 33.78 20.28
CA GLU A 401 -20.38 34.45 20.81
C GLU A 401 -20.10 34.11 22.30
N TYR A 402 -18.83 34.23 22.70
CA TYR A 402 -18.24 34.37 24.07
C TYR A 402 -18.55 33.22 25.08
N GLU A 403 -17.76 32.92 26.12
CA GLU A 403 -16.83 33.70 26.93
C GLU A 403 -15.56 32.92 27.30
N ASN A 404 -14.53 33.72 27.49
CA ASN A 404 -13.23 33.41 28.05
C ASN A 404 -13.34 33.46 29.57
N ASP A 405 -13.13 32.35 30.28
CA ASP A 405 -12.93 32.38 31.73
C ASP A 405 -11.62 31.68 32.10
N SER A 406 -10.65 32.55 32.41
CA SER A 406 -9.46 32.25 33.20
C SER A 406 -9.86 31.72 34.58
N ILE A 407 -9.30 30.58 34.97
CA ILE A 407 -9.18 30.25 36.39
C ILE A 407 -7.71 29.93 36.67
N ASP A 408 -7.04 30.94 37.22
CA ASP A 408 -5.78 30.83 37.94
C ASP A 408 -6.02 30.05 39.25
N TYR A 409 -5.10 29.15 39.58
CA TYR A 409 -4.77 28.85 40.98
C TYR A 409 -3.27 28.58 41.10
N ASP A 410 -2.59 29.57 41.66
CA ASP A 410 -1.22 29.48 42.16
C ASP A 410 -1.21 28.95 43.60
N GLY A 411 -0.15 28.20 43.94
CA GLY A 411 0.53 28.32 45.23
C GLY A 411 0.10 27.42 46.39
N GLY A 412 0.86 26.34 46.60
CA GLY A 412 1.45 26.08 47.92
C GLY A 412 1.35 24.67 48.52
N GLY A 413 2.51 24.09 48.87
CA GLY A 413 2.64 23.29 50.10
C GLY A 413 3.10 21.84 49.94
N ALA A 414 4.41 21.64 49.94
CA ALA A 414 5.09 20.34 49.97
C ALA A 414 4.70 19.45 51.17
N ARG A 415 4.66 18.13 50.95
CA ARG A 415 5.16 17.14 51.93
C ARG A 415 5.78 15.94 51.23
N SER A 416 7.08 15.82 51.47
CA SER A 416 8.00 14.75 51.11
C SER A 416 7.64 13.43 51.79
N LEU A 417 7.69 12.32 51.06
CA LEU A 417 8.05 11.02 51.61
C LEU A 417 8.96 10.30 50.61
N LYS A 418 10.26 10.37 50.95
CA LYS A 418 11.38 9.58 50.45
C LYS A 418 11.10 8.08 50.52
N GLY A 419 11.53 7.35 49.50
CA GLY A 419 11.76 5.90 49.54
C GLY A 419 12.51 5.47 48.27
N SER A 420 13.83 5.27 48.40
CA SER A 420 14.78 4.99 47.31
C SER A 420 14.62 3.61 46.66
N LEU A 421 14.73 3.64 45.32
CA LEU A 421 15.56 2.82 44.42
C LEU A 421 16.16 1.50 44.93
N GLU A 422 15.95 0.41 44.19
CA GLU A 422 17.04 -0.53 43.86
C GLU A 422 16.82 -1.25 42.52
N LEU A 423 17.85 -1.19 41.69
CA LEU A 423 18.03 -1.81 40.38
C LEU A 423 18.63 -3.21 40.61
N VAL A 424 18.13 -4.25 39.92
CA VAL A 424 18.83 -5.55 39.88
C VAL A 424 19.05 -5.99 38.44
N THR A 425 20.29 -6.39 38.20
CA THR A 425 20.97 -6.72 36.95
C THR A 425 20.73 -8.15 36.47
N MET A 426 20.92 -8.36 35.15
CA MET A 426 20.87 -9.64 34.45
C MET A 426 22.15 -10.47 34.58
N ALA A 427 21.99 -11.80 34.58
CA ALA A 427 22.90 -12.90 34.14
C ALA A 427 22.39 -14.19 34.82
N ASP A 428 22.32 -15.41 34.28
CA ASP A 428 22.72 -16.09 33.04
C ASP A 428 21.81 -17.34 32.94
N LEU A 429 21.67 -17.97 31.75
CA LEU A 429 21.73 -19.43 31.61
C LEU A 429 21.76 -19.84 30.11
N ALA A 430 22.56 -20.86 29.83
CA ALA A 430 23.10 -21.25 28.56
C ALA A 430 22.30 -22.34 27.81
N VAL A 431 22.43 -22.32 26.47
CA VAL A 431 22.58 -23.42 25.49
C VAL A 431 21.53 -24.55 25.40
N GLY A 432 21.02 -24.75 24.17
CA GLY A 432 20.52 -26.03 23.66
C GLY A 432 20.09 -25.97 22.19
N SER A 433 20.85 -26.60 21.28
CA SER A 433 20.44 -26.95 19.90
C SER A 433 19.55 -28.21 19.93
N PRO A 434 18.75 -28.53 18.89
CA PRO A 434 19.25 -29.45 17.85
C PRO A 434 18.77 -29.18 16.41
N ASP A 435 19.50 -29.82 15.50
CA ASP A 435 19.42 -29.86 14.03
C ASP A 435 18.20 -30.61 13.42
N VAL A 436 18.20 -30.64 12.06
CA VAL A 436 17.62 -31.65 11.12
C VAL A 436 16.20 -31.27 10.59
N ASP A 437 15.80 -31.26 9.29
CA ASP A 437 16.29 -31.84 8.03
C ASP A 437 15.70 -31.14 6.77
N HIS A 438 16.26 -31.46 5.60
CA HIS A 438 15.79 -31.12 4.25
C HIS A 438 14.51 -31.86 3.81
N ALA A 439 13.65 -31.20 3.01
CA ALA A 439 12.92 -31.85 1.92
C ALA A 439 12.48 -30.83 0.85
N MET A 440 13.00 -31.01 -0.37
CA MET A 440 12.46 -30.43 -1.59
C MET A 440 11.24 -31.23 -2.01
N ASP A 441 10.19 -30.57 -2.50
CA ASP A 441 9.27 -31.22 -3.43
C ASP A 441 8.84 -30.25 -4.52
N ALA A 442 9.08 -30.68 -5.76
CA ALA A 442 8.80 -29.97 -6.99
C ALA A 442 7.48 -30.50 -7.55
N ALA A 443 6.50 -29.62 -7.76
CA ALA A 443 5.31 -29.92 -8.54
C ALA A 443 5.31 -29.03 -9.79
N THR A 444 5.59 -29.66 -10.92
CA THR A 444 5.46 -29.13 -12.27
C THR A 444 3.97 -28.95 -12.62
N ASP A 445 3.54 -27.72 -12.89
CA ASP A 445 2.22 -27.42 -13.48
C ASP A 445 2.41 -27.16 -14.98
N ASP A 446 1.75 -28.00 -15.79
CA ASP A 446 1.76 -28.02 -17.25
C ASP A 446 0.85 -26.88 -17.76
N GLU A 447 1.44 -25.78 -18.27
CA GLU A 447 0.69 -24.66 -18.85
C GLU A 447 0.40 -24.92 -20.33
N SER A 448 -0.78 -25.48 -20.62
CA SER A 448 -1.35 -25.46 -21.97
C SER A 448 -2.17 -24.17 -22.17
N ASP A 449 -1.64 -23.24 -22.96
CA ASP A 449 -2.31 -22.03 -23.45
C ASP A 449 -3.60 -22.37 -24.23
N LEU A 450 -4.76 -21.92 -23.72
CA LEU A 450 -5.99 -21.82 -24.51
C LEU A 450 -6.28 -20.34 -24.75
N ASN A 451 -6.27 -19.93 -26.01
CA ASN A 451 -6.63 -18.58 -26.45
C ASN A 451 -8.09 -18.29 -26.10
N TYR A 452 -8.28 -17.41 -25.12
CA TYR A 452 -9.59 -16.95 -24.64
C TYR A 452 -10.31 -15.98 -25.60
N PHE A 453 -9.63 -15.52 -26.66
CA PHE A 453 -10.11 -14.41 -27.48
C PHE A 453 -10.96 -14.81 -28.70
N ASP A 454 -11.16 -16.10 -28.98
CA ASP A 454 -11.89 -16.52 -30.19
C ASP A 454 -13.41 -16.71 -30.00
N ASP A 455 -13.93 -16.70 -28.76
CA ASP A 455 -15.37 -16.93 -28.51
C ASP A 455 -16.23 -15.65 -28.42
N ASP A 456 -15.66 -14.44 -28.51
CA ASP A 456 -16.39 -13.16 -28.34
C ASP A 456 -16.44 -12.31 -29.64
N LEU A 457 -16.24 -12.93 -30.81
CA LEU A 457 -16.44 -12.30 -32.14
C LEU A 457 -17.52 -13.03 -32.94
N SER A 458 -18.72 -13.17 -32.38
CA SER A 458 -19.92 -13.37 -33.19
C SER A 458 -21.15 -12.85 -32.44
N GLU A 459 -21.68 -11.76 -33.01
CA GLU A 459 -22.96 -11.06 -32.77
C GLU A 459 -23.06 -10.05 -31.61
#